data_AF-A0AAI9V091-F1
#
_entry.id   AF-A0AAI9V091-F1
#
_cell.length_a   1.000
_cell.length_b   1.000
_cell.length_c   1.000
_cell.angle_alpha   90.00
_cell.angle_beta   90.00
_cell.angle_gamma   90.00
#
_symmetry.space_group_name_H-M   'P 1'
#
loop_
_entity.id
_entity.type
_entity.pdbx_description
1 polymer ?
#
loop_
_entity_poly.entity_id
_entity_poly.type
_entity_poly.pdbx_seq_one_letter_code
_entity_poly.pdbx_strand_id
1 'polypeptide(L)'
;RLRALQAVDELVDGLVERLERHGILDNTYIFYTTDNGYHISQHRLQPGKECGYEEDINIPLIVRGPGVPKGGVTEAVTAHVDLVPTILSLAGAPLRADFDGAPIPLSTKDLTESPLTREHVNVEYWGWAITESKFGFNGDDTKRIFNNTYKALRVVGEGYNLYYSVWCTDEHELYDMTTDPGQLRNLLHADEAALAAGATILGYPLKKVLPRLDSLLFVLKSCKGTTCSQPWKALHPTGNVGSLLEALAPRFDEFYTQQTRVQFDHCELGHIVEAEGPQFEHDGAVYWKGSKWSDWT
;
A
#
# COMPACT_ATOMS: atom_id res chain seq x y z
N ARG A 1 10.00 -18.24 17.80
CA ARG A 1 9.02 -17.75 16.80
C ARG A 1 8.31 -18.90 16.10
N LEU A 2 9.00 -19.82 15.42
CA LEU A 2 8.34 -21.02 14.82
C LEU A 2 7.48 -21.83 15.83
N ARG A 3 7.98 -22.04 17.05
CA ARG A 3 7.18 -22.70 18.11
C ARG A 3 5.95 -21.90 18.56
N ALA A 4 6.01 -20.57 18.50
CA ALA A 4 4.86 -19.73 18.81
C ALA A 4 3.82 -19.79 17.68
N LEU A 5 4.29 -19.83 16.42
CA LEU A 5 3.43 -20.01 15.25
C LEU A 5 2.71 -21.37 15.30
N GLN A 6 3.39 -22.44 15.71
CA GLN A 6 2.77 -23.75 15.91
C GLN A 6 1.62 -23.68 16.93
N ALA A 7 1.81 -23.01 18.07
CA ALA A 7 0.73 -22.87 19.05
C ALA A 7 -0.47 -22.09 18.49
N VAL A 8 -0.24 -21.08 17.64
CA VAL A 8 -1.32 -20.37 16.94
C VAL A 8 -2.03 -21.27 15.94
N ASP A 9 -1.29 -22.09 15.18
CA ASP A 9 -1.84 -23.07 14.24
C ASP A 9 -2.74 -24.09 14.95
N GLU A 10 -2.28 -24.66 16.07
CA GLU A 10 -3.05 -25.57 16.92
C GLU A 10 -4.32 -24.91 17.48
N LEU A 11 -4.28 -23.60 17.78
CA LEU A 11 -5.46 -22.85 18.21
C LEU A 11 -6.47 -22.63 17.08
N VAL A 12 -5.99 -22.38 15.85
CA VAL A 12 -6.86 -22.24 14.66
C VAL A 12 -7.54 -23.57 14.35
N ASP A 13 -6.79 -24.68 14.40
CA ASP A 13 -7.34 -26.03 14.21
C ASP A 13 -8.46 -26.31 15.23
N GLY A 14 -8.19 -26.11 16.53
CA GLY A 14 -9.17 -26.29 17.59
C GLY A 14 -10.41 -25.39 17.47
N LEU A 15 -10.27 -24.16 16.94
CA LEU A 15 -11.38 -23.28 16.64
C LEU A 15 -12.27 -23.86 15.52
N VAL A 16 -11.65 -24.28 14.41
CA VAL A 16 -12.36 -24.84 13.25
C VAL A 16 -13.09 -26.13 13.63
N GLU A 17 -12.43 -27.06 14.31
CA GLU A 17 -13.04 -28.30 14.81
C GLU A 17 -14.23 -28.02 15.73
N ARG A 18 -14.15 -26.97 16.54
CA ARG A 18 -15.26 -26.61 17.43
C ARG A 18 -16.45 -26.03 16.68
N LEU A 19 -16.22 -25.19 15.68
CA LEU A 19 -17.28 -24.69 14.80
C LEU A 19 -17.95 -25.85 14.04
N GLU A 20 -17.17 -26.83 13.59
CA GLU A 20 -17.67 -28.03 12.91
C GLU A 20 -18.56 -28.88 13.83
N ARG A 21 -18.08 -29.19 15.04
CA ARG A 21 -18.85 -29.96 16.05
C ARG A 21 -20.17 -29.30 16.44
N HIS A 22 -20.24 -27.97 16.39
CA HIS A 22 -21.46 -27.22 16.65
C HIS A 22 -22.37 -27.07 15.42
N GLY A 23 -21.95 -27.56 14.24
CA GLY A 23 -22.73 -27.50 13.01
C GLY A 23 -22.92 -26.09 12.44
N ILE A 24 -22.08 -25.13 12.85
CA ILE A 24 -22.16 -23.71 12.42
C ILE A 24 -21.06 -23.32 11.44
N LEU A 25 -20.09 -24.20 11.21
CA LEU A 25 -18.94 -23.93 10.36
C LEU A 25 -19.36 -23.53 8.93
N ASP A 26 -20.32 -24.20 8.31
CA ASP A 26 -20.76 -23.89 6.94
C ASP A 26 -21.41 -22.52 6.78
N ASN A 27 -21.87 -21.91 7.88
CA ASN A 27 -22.44 -20.55 7.90
C ASN A 27 -21.52 -19.52 8.59
N THR A 28 -20.22 -19.82 8.69
CA THR A 28 -19.24 -18.95 9.35
C THR A 28 -18.17 -18.51 8.37
N TYR A 29 -17.94 -17.20 8.27
CA TYR A 29 -16.73 -16.67 7.61
C TYR A 29 -15.58 -16.60 8.61
N ILE A 30 -14.40 -17.07 8.19
CA ILE A 30 -13.14 -17.03 8.92
C ILE A 30 -12.17 -16.22 8.07
N PHE A 31 -11.65 -15.14 8.65
CA PHE A 31 -10.58 -14.31 8.08
C PHE A 31 -9.34 -14.52 8.96
N TYR A 32 -8.26 -15.01 8.36
CA TYR A 32 -6.97 -15.15 9.01
C TYR A 32 -5.98 -14.16 8.40
N THR A 33 -5.44 -13.28 9.24
CA THR A 33 -4.49 -12.24 8.83
C THR A 33 -3.67 -11.76 10.03
N THR A 34 -2.80 -10.78 9.81
CA THR A 34 -1.97 -10.11 10.84
C THR A 34 -2.11 -8.59 10.69
N ASP A 35 -1.74 -7.82 11.71
CA ASP A 35 -1.73 -6.35 11.64
C ASP A 35 -0.59 -5.84 10.74
N ASN A 36 0.57 -6.46 10.84
CA ASN A 36 1.75 -6.19 10.03
C ASN A 36 2.62 -7.45 9.91
N GLY A 37 3.62 -7.36 9.04
CA GLY A 37 4.69 -8.33 8.89
C GLY A 37 5.81 -8.15 9.92
N TYR A 38 6.95 -8.81 9.70
CA TYR A 38 8.08 -8.73 10.60
C TYR A 38 9.39 -9.19 9.95
N HIS A 39 10.33 -8.29 9.75
CA HIS A 39 11.69 -8.65 9.37
C HIS A 39 12.51 -9.19 10.56
N ILE A 40 13.33 -10.19 10.27
CA ILE A 40 14.27 -10.87 11.20
C ILE A 40 15.72 -10.68 10.74
N SER A 41 16.09 -9.44 10.44
CA SER A 41 17.42 -8.99 9.96
C SER A 41 17.66 -9.00 8.46
N GLN A 42 16.61 -9.14 7.66
CA GLN A 42 16.61 -8.70 6.26
C GLN A 42 17.07 -7.23 6.19
N HIS A 43 17.67 -6.85 5.06
CA HIS A 43 18.27 -5.53 4.84
C HIS A 43 19.38 -5.14 5.84
N ARG A 44 19.91 -6.11 6.62
CA ARG A 44 20.82 -5.86 7.76
C ARG A 44 20.20 -5.00 8.86
N LEU A 45 18.87 -4.95 8.92
CA LEU A 45 18.16 -4.29 10.02
C LEU A 45 18.18 -5.16 11.28
N GLN A 46 17.87 -4.56 12.41
CA GLN A 46 17.52 -5.36 13.60
C GLN A 46 16.08 -5.83 13.46
N PRO A 47 15.66 -6.92 14.12
CA PRO A 47 14.28 -7.39 14.06
C PRO A 47 13.27 -6.29 14.40
N GLY A 48 12.23 -6.12 13.57
CA GLY A 48 11.30 -4.99 13.64
C GLY A 48 10.14 -5.09 12.66
N LYS A 49 9.36 -4.01 12.53
CA LYS A 49 8.14 -3.93 11.69
C LYS A 49 7.78 -2.50 11.25
N GLU A 50 8.77 -1.63 11.18
CA GLU A 50 8.59 -0.18 11.07
C GLU A 50 9.21 0.37 9.78
N CYS A 51 9.38 -0.51 8.80
CA CYS A 51 9.92 -0.18 7.48
C CYS A 51 8.92 -0.59 6.41
N GLY A 52 9.01 0.02 5.23
CA GLY A 52 8.13 -0.31 4.10
C GLY A 52 8.61 -1.49 3.25
N TYR A 53 9.40 -2.40 3.81
CA TYR A 53 9.84 -3.60 3.10
C TYR A 53 8.73 -4.66 3.09
N GLU A 54 8.74 -5.53 2.08
CA GLU A 54 7.76 -6.60 1.88
C GLU A 54 7.59 -7.47 3.12
N GLU A 55 8.66 -7.75 3.84
CA GLU A 55 8.62 -8.51 5.09
C GLU A 55 7.71 -7.88 6.14
N ASP A 56 7.53 -6.55 6.12
CA ASP A 56 6.77 -5.77 7.08
C ASP A 56 5.35 -5.44 6.59
N ILE A 57 5.15 -5.32 5.27
CA ILE A 57 3.88 -4.78 4.72
C ILE A 57 3.07 -5.82 3.95
N ASN A 58 3.69 -6.86 3.40
CA ASN A 58 2.99 -7.89 2.64
C ASN A 58 2.67 -9.08 3.55
N ILE A 59 1.41 -9.16 3.93
CA ILE A 59 0.94 -10.04 5.00
C ILE A 59 -0.03 -11.11 4.49
N PRO A 60 -0.15 -12.26 5.18
CA PRO A 60 -1.15 -13.25 4.82
C PRO A 60 -2.57 -12.70 4.98
N LEU A 61 -3.43 -13.00 4.01
CA LEU A 61 -4.89 -12.91 4.13
C LEU A 61 -5.51 -14.19 3.57
N ILE A 62 -6.08 -15.01 4.45
CA ILE A 62 -6.77 -16.25 4.08
C ILE A 62 -8.22 -16.13 4.50
N VAL A 63 -9.14 -16.40 3.57
CA VAL A 63 -10.58 -16.31 3.81
C VAL A 63 -11.25 -17.65 3.54
N ARG A 64 -12.11 -18.09 4.45
CA ARG A 64 -12.94 -19.28 4.32
C ARG A 64 -14.36 -18.97 4.74
N GLY A 65 -15.35 -19.35 3.94
CA GLY A 65 -16.76 -19.18 4.32
C GLY A 65 -17.72 -19.52 3.19
N PRO A 66 -19.03 -19.29 3.41
CA PRO A 66 -20.04 -19.49 2.38
C PRO A 66 -19.69 -18.78 1.06
N GLY A 67 -19.75 -19.50 -0.06
CA GLY A 67 -19.48 -18.94 -1.39
C GLY A 67 -18.02 -18.66 -1.73
N VAL A 68 -17.08 -18.83 -0.79
CA VAL A 68 -15.64 -18.70 -1.03
C VAL A 68 -15.11 -20.00 -1.66
N PRO A 69 -14.45 -19.97 -2.84
CA PRO A 69 -13.98 -21.18 -3.50
C PRO A 69 -12.83 -21.84 -2.71
N LYS A 70 -12.91 -23.16 -2.54
CA LYS A 70 -11.85 -23.95 -1.90
C LYS A 70 -10.59 -23.93 -2.76
N GLY A 71 -9.46 -23.55 -2.16
CA GLY A 71 -8.16 -23.52 -2.84
C GLY A 71 -8.05 -22.41 -3.89
N GLY A 72 -8.96 -21.43 -3.89
CA GLY A 72 -8.84 -20.25 -4.74
C GLY A 72 -7.63 -19.41 -4.30
N VAL A 73 -6.87 -18.92 -5.28
CA VAL A 73 -5.78 -17.98 -5.10
C VAL A 73 -6.04 -16.80 -6.03
N THR A 74 -5.76 -15.59 -5.57
CA THR A 74 -5.96 -14.36 -6.33
C THR A 74 -4.79 -13.42 -6.14
N GLU A 75 -4.46 -12.67 -7.18
CA GLU A 75 -3.47 -11.59 -7.17
C GLU A 75 -4.14 -10.22 -6.93
N ALA A 76 -5.35 -10.23 -6.35
CA ALA A 76 -6.08 -9.01 -6.02
C ALA A 76 -5.31 -8.17 -5.00
N VAL A 77 -5.11 -6.90 -5.34
CA VAL A 77 -4.46 -5.92 -4.46
C VAL A 77 -5.43 -5.48 -3.37
N THR A 78 -5.15 -5.88 -2.13
CA THR A 78 -5.98 -5.59 -0.96
C THR A 78 -5.19 -4.90 0.14
N ALA A 79 -5.90 -4.26 1.07
CA ALA A 79 -5.31 -3.67 2.28
C ALA A 79 -6.30 -3.78 3.45
N HIS A 80 -5.85 -3.57 4.69
CA HIS A 80 -6.71 -3.71 5.87
C HIS A 80 -7.98 -2.85 5.84
N VAL A 81 -7.93 -1.68 5.19
CA VAL A 81 -9.10 -0.80 5.01
C VAL A 81 -10.25 -1.47 4.24
N ASP A 82 -9.98 -2.56 3.51
CA ASP A 82 -10.97 -3.33 2.77
C ASP A 82 -11.76 -4.31 3.64
N LEU A 83 -11.28 -4.64 4.85
CA LEU A 83 -11.92 -5.63 5.72
C LEU A 83 -13.31 -5.19 6.17
N VAL A 84 -13.46 -3.93 6.58
CA VAL A 84 -14.76 -3.37 7.01
C VAL A 84 -15.80 -3.39 5.89
N PRO A 85 -15.56 -2.83 4.69
CA PRO A 85 -16.54 -2.91 3.60
C PRO A 85 -16.81 -4.35 3.17
N THR A 86 -15.82 -5.25 3.23
CA THR A 86 -16.04 -6.68 2.95
C THR A 86 -17.01 -7.31 3.94
N ILE A 87 -16.79 -7.13 5.25
CA ILE A 87 -17.65 -7.68 6.30
C ILE A 87 -19.07 -7.14 6.19
N LEU A 88 -19.23 -5.83 5.92
CA LEU A 88 -20.56 -5.23 5.72
C LEU A 88 -21.26 -5.77 4.47
N SER A 89 -20.53 -5.94 3.37
CA SER A 89 -21.06 -6.55 2.16
C SER A 89 -21.54 -7.99 2.41
N LEU A 90 -20.77 -8.79 3.15
CA LEU A 90 -21.16 -10.16 3.53
C LEU A 90 -22.37 -10.19 4.47
N ALA A 91 -22.50 -9.20 5.34
CA ALA A 91 -23.65 -9.04 6.23
C ALA A 91 -24.90 -8.46 5.54
N GLY A 92 -24.82 -8.07 4.26
CA GLY A 92 -25.90 -7.40 3.55
C GLY A 92 -26.19 -5.97 4.04
N ALA A 93 -25.24 -5.36 4.75
CA ALA A 93 -25.33 -4.00 5.25
C ALA A 93 -24.89 -2.99 4.17
N PRO A 94 -25.43 -1.75 4.19
CA PRO A 94 -25.05 -0.73 3.22
C PRO A 94 -23.58 -0.31 3.40
N LEU A 95 -22.87 -0.12 2.29
CA LEU A 95 -21.55 0.49 2.28
C LEU A 95 -21.67 2.00 2.45
N ARG A 96 -20.67 2.61 3.09
CA ARG A 96 -20.59 4.06 3.26
C ARG A 96 -19.59 4.64 2.27
N ALA A 97 -19.87 5.85 1.78
CA ALA A 97 -19.01 6.55 0.83
C ALA A 97 -17.70 7.07 1.46
N ASP A 98 -17.63 7.09 2.79
CA ASP A 98 -16.45 7.53 3.54
C ASP A 98 -15.51 6.38 3.93
N PHE A 99 -15.73 5.17 3.39
CA PHE A 99 -14.75 4.10 3.50
C PHE A 99 -13.61 4.30 2.50
N ASP A 100 -12.38 4.19 3.01
CA ASP A 100 -11.17 4.29 2.20
C ASP A 100 -10.91 3.02 1.37
N GLY A 101 -11.41 1.88 1.85
CA GLY A 101 -11.32 0.58 1.19
C GLY A 101 -12.57 0.18 0.40
N ALA A 102 -12.49 -0.95 -0.28
CA ALA A 102 -13.58 -1.54 -1.04
C ALA A 102 -13.75 -3.04 -0.69
N PRO A 103 -14.93 -3.65 -0.95
CA PRO A 103 -15.10 -5.08 -0.70
C PRO A 103 -14.10 -5.94 -1.48
N ILE A 104 -13.48 -6.89 -0.79
CA ILE A 104 -12.57 -7.88 -1.37
C ILE A 104 -13.38 -8.87 -2.21
N PRO A 105 -12.93 -9.24 -3.41
CA PRO A 105 -13.59 -10.24 -4.24
C PRO A 105 -13.41 -11.63 -3.60
N LEU A 106 -14.51 -12.26 -3.19
CA LEU A 106 -14.48 -13.52 -2.46
C LEU A 106 -15.18 -14.67 -3.19
N SER A 107 -16.06 -14.41 -4.16
CA SER A 107 -16.73 -15.46 -4.92
C SER A 107 -15.97 -15.83 -6.19
N THR A 108 -16.18 -17.04 -6.72
CA THR A 108 -15.59 -17.46 -8.00
C THR A 108 -15.85 -16.45 -9.11
N LYS A 109 -17.06 -15.87 -9.15
CA LYS A 109 -17.43 -14.87 -10.14
C LYS A 109 -16.56 -13.62 -10.00
N ASP A 110 -16.45 -13.08 -8.80
CA ASP A 110 -15.69 -11.85 -8.54
C ASP A 110 -14.21 -12.04 -8.87
N LEU A 111 -13.65 -13.20 -8.50
CA LEU A 111 -12.27 -13.56 -8.78
C LEU A 111 -11.97 -13.68 -10.28
N THR A 112 -12.94 -14.13 -11.08
CA THR A 112 -12.77 -14.25 -12.54
C THR A 112 -13.04 -12.95 -13.30
N GLU A 113 -13.97 -12.12 -12.83
CA GLU A 113 -14.44 -10.92 -13.55
C GLU A 113 -13.67 -9.65 -13.14
N SER A 114 -13.03 -9.62 -11.97
CA SER A 114 -12.30 -8.44 -11.48
C SER A 114 -11.14 -8.84 -10.56
N PRO A 115 -10.08 -9.48 -11.11
CA PRO A 115 -8.95 -9.90 -10.28
C PRO A 115 -8.23 -8.70 -9.67
N LEU A 116 -8.26 -7.52 -10.29
CA LEU A 116 -7.68 -6.29 -9.75
C LEU A 116 -8.80 -5.31 -9.38
N THR A 117 -9.13 -5.22 -8.09
CA THR A 117 -10.04 -4.18 -7.57
C THR A 117 -9.40 -2.80 -7.59
N ARG A 118 -8.07 -2.76 -7.54
CA ARG A 118 -7.19 -1.60 -7.66
C ARG A 118 -5.77 -2.10 -7.99
N GLU A 119 -4.87 -1.18 -8.29
CA GLU A 119 -3.46 -1.48 -8.47
C GLU A 119 -2.58 -0.97 -7.32
N HIS A 120 -3.12 -0.19 -6.39
CA HIS A 120 -2.32 0.57 -5.42
C HIS A 120 -2.64 0.21 -3.96
N VAL A 121 -1.64 0.34 -3.10
CA VAL A 121 -1.77 0.36 -1.64
C VAL A 121 -0.93 1.49 -1.09
N ASN A 122 -1.55 2.33 -0.24
CA ASN A 122 -0.82 3.33 0.54
C ASN A 122 -0.23 2.67 1.80
N VAL A 123 1.02 2.98 2.10
CA VAL A 123 1.74 2.48 3.27
C VAL A 123 2.40 3.67 3.95
N GLU A 124 2.16 3.83 5.24
CA GLU A 124 2.58 5.02 5.98
C GLU A 124 3.17 4.64 7.33
N TYR A 125 4.17 5.38 7.76
CA TYR A 125 4.71 5.32 9.11
C TYR A 125 5.04 6.73 9.59
N TRP A 126 4.88 6.98 10.89
CA TRP A 126 5.18 8.27 11.50
C TRP A 126 6.06 8.15 12.72
N GLY A 127 7.01 9.07 12.83
CA GLY A 127 7.80 9.30 14.02
C GLY A 127 9.13 8.55 14.02
N TRP A 128 9.38 7.88 15.13
CA TRP A 128 10.64 7.20 15.40
C TRP A 128 10.40 5.70 15.50
N ALA A 129 11.33 4.93 14.96
CA ALA A 129 11.35 3.49 15.05
C ALA A 129 12.14 3.00 16.26
N ILE A 130 11.79 1.83 16.77
CA ILE A 130 12.49 1.07 17.78
C ILE A 130 12.81 -0.34 17.27
N THR A 131 14.02 -0.78 17.58
CA THR A 131 14.38 -2.18 17.39
C THR A 131 13.56 -3.07 18.34
N GLU A 132 13.23 -4.30 17.94
CA GLU A 132 12.47 -5.23 18.78
C GLU A 132 13.33 -6.39 19.30
N SER A 133 12.72 -7.34 20.02
CA SER A 133 13.38 -8.52 20.60
C SER A 133 14.39 -8.13 21.69
N LYS A 134 15.53 -8.82 21.79
CA LYS A 134 16.62 -8.50 22.73
C LYS A 134 17.23 -7.10 22.53
N PHE A 135 16.84 -6.39 21.48
CA PHE A 135 17.26 -5.03 21.16
C PHE A 135 16.15 -3.99 21.43
N GLY A 136 14.95 -4.41 21.86
CA GLY A 136 13.84 -3.49 22.16
C GLY A 136 13.80 -3.01 23.60
N PHE A 137 12.67 -2.42 24.03
CA PHE A 137 12.49 -1.68 25.30
C PHE A 137 13.16 -2.24 26.57
N ASN A 138 13.41 -3.55 26.65
CA ASN A 138 14.04 -4.23 27.79
C ASN A 138 15.43 -4.83 27.49
N GLY A 139 16.04 -4.44 26.36
CA GLY A 139 17.33 -4.93 25.88
C GLY A 139 18.49 -3.99 26.20
N ASP A 140 19.69 -4.55 26.29
CA ASP A 140 20.92 -3.83 26.67
C ASP A 140 21.42 -2.84 25.57
N ASP A 141 20.86 -2.92 24.35
CA ASP A 141 21.28 -2.13 23.17
C ASP A 141 20.05 -1.56 22.43
N THR A 142 19.18 -0.88 23.17
CA THR A 142 18.02 -0.19 22.58
C THR A 142 18.44 0.92 21.64
N LYS A 143 18.03 0.82 20.36
CA LYS A 143 18.24 1.89 19.39
C LYS A 143 16.91 2.48 18.98
N ARG A 144 16.77 3.79 19.22
CA ARG A 144 15.72 4.62 18.64
C ARG A 144 16.25 5.21 17.34
N ILE A 145 15.48 5.03 16.28
CA ILE A 145 15.78 5.53 14.95
C ILE A 145 14.82 6.70 14.73
N PHE A 146 15.36 7.92 14.75
CA PHE A 146 14.58 9.13 14.50
C PHE A 146 14.44 9.38 12.99
N ASN A 147 13.51 10.26 12.61
CA ASN A 147 13.23 10.61 11.21
C ASN A 147 12.79 9.40 10.37
N ASN A 148 12.04 8.48 10.97
CA ASN A 148 11.57 7.26 10.31
C ASN A 148 10.18 7.45 9.64
N THR A 149 9.68 8.70 9.58
CA THR A 149 8.43 9.01 8.91
C THR A 149 8.58 8.83 7.40
N TYR A 150 7.67 8.07 6.78
CA TYR A 150 7.60 7.93 5.34
C TYR A 150 6.16 7.78 4.83
N LYS A 151 5.96 8.19 3.58
CA LYS A 151 4.79 7.87 2.77
C LYS A 151 5.24 6.96 1.63
N ALA A 152 4.53 5.87 1.42
CA ALA A 152 4.91 4.89 0.42
C ALA A 152 3.71 4.33 -0.34
N LEU A 153 4.03 3.86 -1.54
CA LEU A 153 3.11 3.42 -2.55
C LEU A 153 3.58 2.05 -3.05
N ARG A 154 2.77 1.01 -2.80
CA ARG A 154 2.88 -0.26 -3.54
C ARG A 154 1.95 -0.19 -4.74
N VAL A 155 2.47 -0.44 -5.93
CA VAL A 155 1.70 -0.48 -7.17
C VAL A 155 1.95 -1.78 -7.91
N VAL A 156 0.89 -2.54 -8.16
CA VAL A 156 0.92 -3.86 -8.80
C VAL A 156 -0.11 -3.89 -9.91
N GLY A 157 0.32 -4.22 -11.12
CA GLY A 157 -0.55 -4.38 -12.27
C GLY A 157 0.08 -5.25 -13.35
N GLU A 158 -0.50 -5.24 -14.54
CA GLU A 158 -0.04 -6.10 -15.63
C GLU A 158 1.36 -5.69 -16.12
N GLY A 159 2.37 -6.46 -15.73
CA GLY A 159 3.77 -6.24 -16.13
C GLY A 159 4.56 -5.27 -15.25
N TYR A 160 4.04 -4.88 -14.08
CA TYR A 160 4.74 -4.01 -13.13
C TYR A 160 4.37 -4.34 -11.69
N ASN A 161 5.37 -4.32 -10.81
CA ASN A 161 5.23 -4.49 -9.37
C ASN A 161 6.27 -3.58 -8.70
N LEU A 162 5.84 -2.47 -8.13
CA LEU A 162 6.69 -1.36 -7.70
C LEU A 162 6.46 -1.01 -6.24
N TYR A 163 7.52 -0.68 -5.53
CA TYR A 163 7.45 0.06 -4.27
C TYR A 163 8.13 1.41 -4.46
N TYR A 164 7.44 2.49 -4.13
CA TYR A 164 7.96 3.84 -4.15
C TYR A 164 7.72 4.51 -2.80
N SER A 165 8.74 5.15 -2.23
CA SER A 165 8.62 5.85 -0.95
C SER A 165 9.26 7.23 -0.98
N VAL A 166 8.73 8.11 -0.13
CA VAL A 166 9.27 9.43 0.18
C VAL A 166 9.36 9.53 1.70
N TRP A 167 10.58 9.77 2.18
CA TRP A 167 10.90 9.92 3.59
C TRP A 167 10.82 11.39 4.01
N CYS A 168 10.63 11.66 5.30
CA CYS A 168 10.62 13.04 5.82
C CYS A 168 11.95 13.78 5.69
N THR A 169 13.02 13.05 5.33
CA THR A 169 14.34 13.57 4.98
C THR A 169 14.46 13.98 3.51
N ASP A 170 13.36 13.94 2.75
CA ASP A 170 13.29 14.06 1.29
C ASP A 170 14.06 12.98 0.52
N GLU A 171 14.47 11.91 1.19
CA GLU A 171 15.01 10.73 0.53
C GLU A 171 13.89 9.96 -0.18
N HIS A 172 14.21 9.45 -1.36
CA HIS A 172 13.26 8.74 -2.21
C HIS A 172 13.80 7.36 -2.51
N GLU A 173 12.92 6.37 -2.51
CA GLU A 173 13.27 5.00 -2.89
C GLU A 173 12.32 4.47 -3.95
N LEU A 174 12.87 3.74 -4.91
CA LEU A 174 12.08 3.00 -5.89
C LEU A 174 12.68 1.61 -6.08
N TYR A 175 11.86 0.59 -5.90
CA TYR A 175 12.21 -0.80 -6.19
C TYR A 175 11.24 -1.39 -7.20
N ASP A 176 11.79 -2.09 -8.20
CA ASP A 176 11.02 -2.95 -9.08
C ASP A 176 11.03 -4.37 -8.52
N MET A 177 9.95 -4.74 -7.85
CA MET A 177 9.78 -6.02 -7.17
C MET A 177 9.72 -7.20 -8.15
N THR A 178 9.50 -6.94 -9.44
CA THR A 178 9.51 -7.96 -10.49
C THR A 178 10.93 -8.48 -10.72
N THR A 179 11.90 -7.57 -10.71
CA THR A 179 13.31 -7.88 -11.00
C THR A 179 14.19 -7.92 -9.75
N ASP A 180 13.72 -7.30 -8.67
CA ASP A 180 14.36 -7.22 -7.35
C ASP A 180 13.34 -7.52 -6.23
N PRO A 181 12.87 -8.78 -6.12
CA PRO A 181 11.87 -9.16 -5.12
C PRO A 181 12.37 -9.02 -3.67
N GLY A 182 13.68 -8.86 -3.46
CA GLY A 182 14.28 -8.65 -2.14
C GLY A 182 14.48 -7.18 -1.76
N GLN A 183 14.02 -6.21 -2.57
CA GLN A 183 14.20 -4.77 -2.33
C GLN A 183 15.64 -4.38 -1.96
N LEU A 184 16.62 -4.87 -2.73
CA LEU A 184 18.04 -4.65 -2.47
C LEU A 184 18.64 -3.52 -3.31
N ARG A 185 17.97 -3.10 -4.40
CA ARG A 185 18.48 -2.15 -5.40
C ARG A 185 17.55 -0.96 -5.52
N ASN A 186 17.86 0.11 -4.79
CA ASN A 186 17.10 1.35 -4.88
C ASN A 186 17.48 2.12 -6.16
N LEU A 187 16.55 2.14 -7.11
CA LEU A 187 16.71 2.82 -8.41
C LEU A 187 16.86 4.35 -8.32
N LEU A 188 16.69 4.94 -7.14
CA LEU A 188 16.85 6.38 -6.89
C LEU A 188 18.03 6.71 -5.97
N HIS A 189 18.79 5.71 -5.51
CA HIS A 189 19.93 5.96 -4.64
C HIS A 189 21.05 6.68 -5.40
N ALA A 190 21.68 7.67 -4.77
CA ALA A 190 22.69 8.52 -5.42
C ALA A 190 23.89 7.71 -5.95
N ASP A 191 24.36 6.72 -5.19
CA ASP A 191 25.47 5.86 -5.61
C ASP A 191 25.09 4.88 -6.74
N GLU A 192 23.79 4.71 -7.00
CA GLU A 192 23.27 3.87 -8.08
C GLU A 192 22.85 4.69 -9.31
N ALA A 193 23.20 5.98 -9.40
CA ALA A 193 22.77 6.86 -10.49
C ALA A 193 23.08 6.34 -11.90
N ALA A 194 24.20 5.60 -12.07
CA ALA A 194 24.54 4.96 -13.33
C ALA A 194 23.60 3.78 -13.70
N LEU A 195 23.12 3.03 -12.70
CA LEU A 195 22.11 1.98 -12.89
C LEU A 195 20.73 2.61 -13.16
N ALA A 196 20.39 3.67 -12.44
CA ALA A 196 19.16 4.44 -12.61
C ALA A 196 19.03 5.04 -14.03
N ALA A 197 20.14 5.52 -14.60
CA ALA A 197 20.15 6.15 -15.93
C ALA A 197 19.74 5.19 -17.07
N GLY A 198 19.95 3.89 -16.90
CA GLY A 198 19.55 2.86 -17.86
C GLY A 198 18.27 2.11 -17.47
N ALA A 199 17.76 2.31 -16.26
CA ALA A 199 16.57 1.61 -15.78
C ALA A 199 15.32 2.06 -16.53
N THR A 200 14.48 1.09 -16.88
CA THR A 200 13.18 1.33 -17.50
C THR A 200 12.12 0.52 -16.78
N ILE A 201 10.94 1.11 -16.63
CA ILE A 201 9.75 0.47 -16.08
C ILE A 201 8.68 0.53 -17.17
N LEU A 202 8.10 -0.62 -17.52
CA LEU A 202 7.17 -0.74 -18.66
C LEU A 202 7.76 -0.21 -19.98
N GLY A 203 9.09 -0.32 -20.15
CA GLY A 203 9.80 0.22 -21.32
C GLY A 203 9.97 1.75 -21.34
N TYR A 204 9.55 2.45 -20.28
CA TYR A 204 9.72 3.90 -20.15
C TYR A 204 10.86 4.25 -19.19
N PRO A 205 11.60 5.34 -19.44
CA PRO A 205 12.64 5.80 -18.53
C PRO A 205 12.04 6.32 -17.22
N LEU A 206 12.79 6.22 -16.12
CA LEU A 206 12.33 6.64 -14.79
C LEU A 206 11.85 8.10 -14.74
N LYS A 207 12.48 9.02 -15.49
CA LYS A 207 12.05 10.43 -15.61
C LYS A 207 10.59 10.60 -16.08
N LYS A 208 10.04 9.61 -16.78
CA LYS A 208 8.64 9.58 -17.20
C LYS A 208 7.76 8.90 -16.14
N VAL A 209 8.24 7.85 -15.50
CA VAL A 209 7.47 7.06 -14.52
C VAL A 209 7.32 7.79 -13.18
N LEU A 210 8.40 8.38 -12.66
CA LEU A 210 8.44 8.98 -11.32
C LEU A 210 7.37 10.06 -11.07
N PRO A 211 7.12 11.04 -11.96
CA PRO A 211 6.09 12.04 -11.71
C PRO A 211 4.68 11.45 -11.53
N ARG A 212 4.41 10.26 -12.10
CA ARG A 212 3.11 9.58 -11.97
C ARG A 212 2.98 8.84 -10.65
N LEU A 213 4.06 8.16 -10.23
CA LEU A 213 4.11 7.52 -8.92
C LEU A 213 3.99 8.57 -7.81
N ASP A 214 4.69 9.68 -7.96
CA ASP A 214 4.65 10.81 -7.05
C ASP A 214 3.26 11.47 -7.01
N SER A 215 2.64 11.73 -8.17
CA SER A 215 1.25 12.25 -8.22
C SER A 215 0.24 11.28 -7.60
N LEU A 216 0.43 9.97 -7.79
CA LEU A 216 -0.44 8.95 -7.20
C LEU A 216 -0.26 8.89 -5.68
N LEU A 217 0.99 8.88 -5.19
CA LEU A 217 1.30 8.94 -3.76
C LEU A 217 0.79 10.24 -3.15
N PHE A 218 0.85 11.36 -3.89
CA PHE A 218 0.36 12.65 -3.43
C PHE A 218 -1.14 12.64 -3.15
N VAL A 219 -1.93 12.00 -4.01
CA VAL A 219 -3.36 11.76 -3.74
C VAL A 219 -3.52 10.88 -2.51
N LEU A 220 -2.78 9.77 -2.44
CA LEU A 220 -2.97 8.73 -1.43
C LEU A 220 -2.54 9.15 -0.02
N LYS A 221 -1.49 9.96 0.14
CA LYS A 221 -1.02 10.42 1.47
C LYS A 221 -2.04 11.25 2.26
N SER A 222 -3.07 11.76 1.60
CA SER A 222 -4.06 12.68 2.17
C SER A 222 -5.52 12.28 1.88
N CYS A 223 -5.71 11.22 1.10
CA CYS A 223 -7.01 10.78 0.60
C CYS A 223 -8.04 10.51 1.70
N LYS A 224 -9.31 10.64 1.34
CA LYS A 224 -10.45 10.23 2.17
C LYS A 224 -11.54 9.58 1.31
N GLY A 225 -12.14 8.52 1.84
CA GLY A 225 -13.25 7.80 1.23
C GLY A 225 -12.91 7.28 -0.17
N THR A 226 -13.78 7.57 -1.13
CA THR A 226 -13.63 7.10 -2.52
C THR A 226 -12.36 7.59 -3.22
N THR A 227 -11.73 8.67 -2.75
CA THR A 227 -10.42 9.10 -3.27
C THR A 227 -9.33 8.07 -3.00
N CYS A 228 -9.38 7.38 -1.85
CA CYS A 228 -8.40 6.36 -1.50
C CYS A 228 -8.56 5.08 -2.33
N SER A 229 -9.79 4.70 -2.66
CA SER A 229 -10.07 3.54 -3.50
C SER A 229 -9.98 3.83 -5.00
N GLN A 230 -10.15 5.10 -5.42
CA GLN A 230 -10.13 5.53 -6.83
C GLN A 230 -9.23 6.76 -7.06
N PRO A 231 -7.94 6.72 -6.70
CA PRO A 231 -7.05 7.89 -6.78
C PRO A 231 -6.81 8.34 -8.23
N TRP A 232 -6.80 7.42 -9.19
CA TRP A 232 -6.70 7.78 -10.62
C TRP A 232 -7.89 8.61 -11.10
N LYS A 233 -9.09 8.35 -10.58
CA LYS A 233 -10.28 9.15 -10.87
C LYS A 233 -10.18 10.53 -10.21
N ALA A 234 -9.54 10.62 -9.04
CA ALA A 234 -9.28 11.90 -8.40
C ALA A 234 -8.28 12.75 -9.19
N LEU A 235 -7.28 12.13 -9.83
CA LEU A 235 -6.32 12.78 -10.75
C LEU A 235 -6.89 13.03 -12.16
N HIS A 236 -7.80 12.18 -12.63
CA HIS A 236 -8.41 12.23 -13.96
C HIS A 236 -9.94 12.09 -13.85
N PRO A 237 -10.66 13.17 -13.46
CA PRO A 237 -12.10 13.11 -13.18
C PRO A 237 -12.97 12.66 -14.35
N THR A 238 -12.49 12.82 -15.59
CA THR A 238 -13.19 12.36 -16.79
C THR A 238 -13.09 10.85 -17.02
N GLY A 239 -12.36 10.11 -16.17
CA GLY A 239 -12.26 8.65 -16.19
C GLY A 239 -11.37 8.08 -17.31
N ASN A 240 -10.47 8.90 -17.86
CA ASN A 240 -9.60 8.50 -18.97
C ASN A 240 -8.33 7.74 -18.56
N VAL A 241 -8.10 7.60 -17.25
CA VAL A 241 -6.95 6.94 -16.63
C VAL A 241 -7.44 6.18 -15.41
N GLY A 242 -7.18 4.87 -15.37
CA GLY A 242 -7.47 3.97 -14.25
C GLY A 242 -6.25 3.18 -13.75
N SER A 243 -5.09 3.36 -14.37
CA SER A 243 -3.85 2.63 -14.03
C SER A 243 -2.59 3.44 -14.36
N LEU A 244 -1.46 3.03 -13.78
CA LEU A 244 -0.14 3.55 -14.11
C LEU A 244 0.18 3.39 -15.60
N LEU A 245 -0.20 2.24 -16.18
CA LEU A 245 0.01 1.97 -17.61
C LEU A 245 -0.70 2.99 -18.49
N GLU A 246 -1.96 3.31 -18.17
CA GLU A 246 -2.72 4.34 -18.90
C GLU A 246 -2.18 5.75 -18.65
N ALA A 247 -1.71 6.04 -17.43
CA ALA A 247 -1.09 7.31 -17.07
C ALA A 247 0.20 7.59 -17.87
N LEU A 248 0.90 6.55 -18.35
CA LEU A 248 2.12 6.66 -19.16
C LEU A 248 1.87 7.15 -20.60
N ALA A 249 0.60 7.26 -21.04
CA ALA A 249 0.28 7.79 -22.36
C ALA A 249 0.87 9.20 -22.56
N PRO A 250 1.52 9.50 -23.72
CA PRO A 250 2.21 10.78 -23.94
C PRO A 250 1.35 12.03 -23.77
N ARG A 251 0.04 11.92 -24.04
CA ARG A 251 -0.93 13.02 -23.85
C ARG A 251 -1.00 13.57 -22.42
N PHE A 252 -0.54 12.81 -21.43
CA PHE A 252 -0.54 13.21 -20.02
C PHE A 252 0.84 13.68 -19.54
N ASP A 253 1.87 13.68 -20.39
CA ASP A 253 3.24 14.01 -19.96
C ASP A 253 3.34 15.41 -19.34
N GLU A 254 2.71 16.42 -19.96
CA GLU A 254 2.69 17.79 -19.44
C GLU A 254 1.92 17.91 -18.11
N PHE A 255 0.81 17.17 -17.97
CA PHE A 255 0.03 17.18 -16.74
C PHE A 255 0.87 16.71 -15.55
N TYR A 256 1.55 15.57 -15.67
CA TYR A 256 2.31 14.97 -14.58
C TYR A 256 3.59 15.73 -14.23
N THR A 257 4.22 16.41 -15.19
CA THR A 257 5.42 17.22 -14.89
C THR A 257 5.11 18.51 -14.13
N GLN A 258 3.86 18.97 -14.18
CA GLN A 258 3.38 20.17 -13.49
C GLN A 258 2.76 19.89 -12.11
N GLN A 259 2.58 18.62 -11.73
CA GLN A 259 1.98 18.28 -10.44
C GLN A 259 2.89 18.63 -9.27
N THR A 260 2.25 19.00 -8.16
CA THR A 260 2.88 19.12 -6.85
C THR A 260 3.40 17.75 -6.42
N ARG A 261 4.61 17.75 -5.86
CA ARG A 261 5.29 16.53 -5.41
C ARG A 261 5.07 16.27 -3.93
N VAL A 262 5.21 15.01 -3.52
CA VAL A 262 5.29 14.69 -2.10
C VAL A 262 6.60 15.22 -1.55
N GLN A 263 6.50 16.05 -0.52
CA GLN A 263 7.62 16.64 0.22
C GLN A 263 7.19 16.79 1.68
N PHE A 264 8.17 16.83 2.57
CA PHE A 264 7.94 17.12 3.97
C PHE A 264 8.61 18.44 4.33
N ASP A 265 7.98 19.23 5.19
CA ASP A 265 8.59 20.48 5.66
C ASP A 265 9.66 20.19 6.73
N HIS A 266 9.42 19.16 7.55
CA HIS A 266 10.33 18.66 8.58
C HIS A 266 9.87 17.29 9.09
N CYS A 267 10.79 16.55 9.73
CA CYS A 267 10.47 15.29 10.39
C CYS A 267 9.86 15.54 11.78
N GLU A 268 8.64 15.07 11.99
CA GLU A 268 7.95 15.09 13.28
C GLU A 268 7.88 13.70 13.95
N LEU A 269 7.67 13.69 15.27
CA LEU A 269 7.56 12.44 16.06
C LEU A 269 6.21 11.72 15.92
N GLY A 270 5.32 12.24 15.07
CA GLY A 270 3.99 11.70 14.81
C GLY A 270 3.35 12.36 13.60
N HIS A 271 2.08 12.07 13.37
CA HIS A 271 1.33 12.67 12.27
C HIS A 271 0.90 14.10 12.62
N ILE A 272 1.67 15.08 12.12
CA ILE A 272 1.40 16.51 12.24
C ILE A 272 1.19 17.06 10.82
N VAL A 273 -0.04 17.48 10.51
CA VAL A 273 -0.42 17.85 9.14
C VAL A 273 0.44 19.00 8.60
N GLU A 274 0.83 19.93 9.45
CA GLU A 274 1.72 21.05 9.09
C GLU A 274 3.13 20.61 8.72
N ALA A 275 3.58 19.42 9.14
CA ALA A 275 4.89 18.85 8.81
C ALA A 275 4.85 18.02 7.52
N GLU A 276 3.66 17.54 7.13
CA GLU A 276 3.44 16.70 5.96
C GLU A 276 3.61 17.46 4.63
N GLY A 277 3.82 18.78 4.64
CA GLY A 277 3.94 19.58 3.43
C GLY A 277 2.63 19.65 2.63
N PRO A 278 2.69 19.74 1.29
CA PRO A 278 1.50 19.90 0.45
C PRO A 278 0.45 18.79 0.66
N GLN A 279 -0.83 19.11 0.52
CA GLN A 279 -1.95 18.17 0.69
C GLN A 279 -2.80 18.13 -0.59
N PHE A 280 -3.25 16.95 -1.03
CA PHE A 280 -3.93 16.84 -2.33
C PHE A 280 -5.23 17.66 -2.40
N GLU A 281 -6.03 17.66 -1.32
CA GLU A 281 -7.28 18.41 -1.22
C GLU A 281 -7.08 19.92 -1.38
N HIS A 282 -5.91 20.42 -0.99
CA HIS A 282 -5.57 21.84 -1.03
C HIS A 282 -4.69 22.22 -2.23
N ASP A 283 -3.79 21.35 -2.68
CA ASP A 283 -2.66 21.71 -3.54
C ASP A 283 -2.52 20.83 -4.79
N GLY A 284 -3.34 19.77 -4.96
CA GLY A 284 -3.08 18.72 -5.96
C GLY A 284 -3.95 18.65 -7.21
N ALA A 285 -4.96 19.49 -7.29
CA ALA A 285 -5.86 19.51 -8.43
C ALA A 285 -5.68 20.80 -9.24
N VAL A 286 -4.61 20.95 -10.03
CA VAL A 286 -4.47 22.07 -10.98
C VAL A 286 -4.72 21.56 -12.39
N TYR A 287 -5.86 21.91 -12.99
CA TYR A 287 -6.34 21.26 -14.22
C TYR A 287 -6.17 22.11 -15.49
N TRP A 288 -6.21 23.45 -15.43
CA TRP A 288 -5.92 24.32 -16.58
C TRP A 288 -5.63 25.75 -16.12
N LYS A 289 -4.55 26.38 -16.61
CA LYS A 289 -4.15 27.77 -16.26
C LYS A 289 -4.11 28.07 -14.75
N GLY A 290 -3.74 27.10 -13.92
CA GLY A 290 -3.69 27.30 -12.47
C GLY A 290 -5.03 27.14 -11.75
N SER A 291 -6.11 26.77 -12.44
CA SER A 291 -7.45 26.62 -11.83
C SER A 291 -7.72 25.18 -11.38
N LYS A 292 -8.33 25.05 -10.19
CA LYS A 292 -8.82 23.78 -9.65
C LYS A 292 -10.12 23.39 -10.29
N TRP A 293 -10.45 22.10 -10.33
CA TRP A 293 -11.74 21.63 -10.84
C TRP A 293 -12.93 22.24 -10.09
N SER A 294 -12.79 22.43 -8.77
CA SER A 294 -13.76 23.15 -7.92
C SER A 294 -14.03 24.58 -8.36
N ASP A 295 -13.11 25.20 -9.09
CA ASP A 295 -13.25 26.58 -9.56
C ASP A 295 -14.10 26.67 -10.84
N TRP A 296 -14.50 25.53 -11.41
CA TRP A 296 -15.35 25.42 -12.61
C TRP A 296 -16.77 24.91 -12.31
N THR A 297 -17.06 24.55 -11.06
CA THR A 297 -18.38 24.09 -10.57
C THR A 297 -19.01 25.13 -9.66
#